data_AF-A0A7J9CW43-F1
#
_entry.id   AF-A0A7J9CW43-F1
#
_cell.length_a   1.000
_cell.length_b   1.000
_cell.length_c   1.000
_cell.angle_alpha   90.00
_cell.angle_beta   90.00
_cell.angle_gamma   90.00
#
_symmetry.space_group_name_H-M   'P 1'
#
loop_
_entity.id
_entity.type
_entity.pdbx_description
1 polymer ?
#
loop_
_entity_poly.entity_id
_entity_poly.type
_entity_poly.pdbx_seq_one_letter_code
_entity_poly.pdbx_strand_id
1 'polypeptide(L)'
;MIIDSYGLGEKWESVMINYKTLVRFMKYMAPPPGEYEGGLFAHTDKPVSTIICDDQISGLKIEVNGQWIKLSLSPSSFCFVVGKSSQAEIKTGIVLAAFAIPVEGTIIKTPKELIDEQHPQLYKDFDFMDFFLYAFSDPAKHIDSGEKLHAFASLSPQISN
;
A
#
# COMPACT_ATOMS: atom_id res chain seq x y z
N MET A 1 -13.00 2.44 14.71
CA MET A 1 -12.65 2.55 13.27
C MET A 1 -11.20 3.02 13.16
N ILE A 2 -10.50 2.84 12.02
CA ILE A 2 -9.05 3.19 11.90
C ILE A 2 -8.80 4.65 12.32
N ILE A 3 -9.63 5.58 11.87
CA ILE A 3 -9.53 7.00 12.21
C ILE A 3 -9.64 7.23 13.74
N ASP A 4 -10.55 6.53 14.42
CA ASP A 4 -10.69 6.62 15.89
C ASP A 4 -9.44 6.12 16.62
N SER A 5 -8.76 5.10 16.09
CA SER A 5 -7.53 4.58 16.70
C SER A 5 -6.37 5.58 16.68
N TYR A 6 -6.42 6.58 15.79
CA TYR A 6 -5.51 7.72 15.76
C TYR A 6 -6.02 8.93 16.57
N GLY A 7 -7.11 8.79 17.33
CA GLY A 7 -7.70 9.89 18.12
C GLY A 7 -8.43 10.94 17.27
N LEU A 8 -8.73 10.65 16.01
CA LEU A 8 -9.33 11.59 15.06
C LEU A 8 -10.84 11.37 14.84
N GLY A 9 -11.51 10.60 15.71
CA GLY A 9 -12.91 10.20 15.49
C GLY A 9 -13.87 11.38 15.26
N GLU A 10 -13.78 12.43 16.08
CA GLU A 10 -14.57 13.67 15.91
C GLU A 10 -14.01 14.59 14.81
N LYS A 11 -12.81 14.33 14.31
CA LYS A 11 -12.08 15.13 13.32
C LYS A 11 -11.91 14.38 11.99
N TRP A 12 -12.72 13.37 11.73
CA TRP A 12 -12.59 12.50 10.56
C TRP A 12 -12.64 13.25 9.22
N GLU A 13 -13.34 14.39 9.18
CA GLU A 13 -13.43 15.27 8.01
C GLU A 13 -12.06 15.82 7.59
N SER A 14 -11.13 16.02 8.55
CA SER A 14 -9.77 16.50 8.28
C SER A 14 -8.91 15.51 7.49
N VAL A 15 -9.30 14.23 7.49
CA VAL A 15 -8.59 13.13 6.81
C VAL A 15 -9.41 12.52 5.68
N MET A 16 -10.61 13.05 5.42
CA MET A 16 -11.47 12.57 4.35
C MET A 16 -10.91 13.03 2.99
N ILE A 17 -10.78 12.07 2.08
CA ILE A 17 -10.35 12.31 0.70
C ILE A 17 -11.38 11.65 -0.23
N ASN A 18 -11.59 12.23 -1.41
CA ASN A 18 -12.39 11.59 -2.43
C ASN A 18 -11.58 10.51 -3.14
N TYR A 19 -12.16 9.31 -3.27
CA TYR A 19 -11.52 8.17 -3.90
C TYR A 19 -12.30 7.67 -5.11
N LYS A 20 -11.58 7.09 -6.06
CA LYS A 20 -12.10 6.18 -7.07
C LYS A 20 -11.69 4.76 -6.71
N THR A 21 -12.56 3.81 -6.98
CA THR A 21 -12.24 2.39 -6.83
C THR A 21 -11.68 1.87 -8.15
N LEU A 22 -10.45 1.39 -8.12
CA LEU A 22 -9.89 0.58 -9.21
C LEU A 22 -10.04 -0.90 -8.83
N VAL A 23 -10.73 -1.67 -9.65
CA VAL A 23 -10.88 -3.13 -9.45
C VAL A 23 -9.98 -3.86 -10.44
N ARG A 24 -9.20 -4.81 -9.94
CA ARG A 24 -8.32 -5.65 -10.75
C ARG A 24 -8.63 -7.13 -10.50
N PHE A 25 -8.97 -7.83 -11.58
CA PHE A 25 -9.08 -9.28 -11.59
C PHE A 25 -7.78 -9.85 -12.16
N MET A 26 -7.12 -10.72 -11.40
CA MET A 26 -5.80 -11.23 -11.72
C MET A 26 -5.84 -12.76 -11.66
N LYS A 27 -5.16 -13.40 -12.61
CA LYS A 27 -5.00 -14.85 -12.66
C LYS A 27 -3.52 -15.16 -12.81
N TYR A 28 -2.98 -15.94 -11.88
CA TYR A 28 -1.60 -16.39 -11.85
C TYR A 28 -1.57 -17.89 -12.10
N MET A 29 -0.73 -18.33 -13.05
CA MET A 29 -0.58 -19.74 -13.39
C MET A 29 0.64 -20.31 -12.67
N ALA A 30 0.55 -21.58 -12.24
CA ALA A 30 1.71 -22.28 -11.74
C ALA A 30 2.79 -22.34 -12.83
N PRO A 31 4.07 -22.09 -12.49
CA PRO A 31 5.15 -22.25 -13.45
C PRO A 31 5.26 -23.73 -13.86
N PRO A 32 5.74 -24.02 -15.09
CA PRO A 32 6.15 -25.37 -15.47
C PRO A 32 7.21 -25.96 -14.51
N PRO A 33 7.30 -27.29 -14.38
CA PRO A 33 8.33 -27.92 -13.55
C PRO A 33 9.74 -27.49 -13.97
N GLY A 34 10.52 -26.94 -13.02
CA GLY A 34 11.89 -26.48 -13.27
C GLY A 34 12.02 -25.00 -13.66
N GLU A 35 10.92 -24.26 -13.82
CA GLU A 35 10.92 -22.82 -14.05
C GLU A 35 10.67 -22.03 -12.74
N TYR A 36 11.19 -20.80 -12.71
CA TYR A 36 11.03 -19.88 -11.58
C TYR A 36 9.54 -19.49 -11.40
N GLU A 37 9.10 -19.32 -10.15
CA GLU A 37 7.74 -18.95 -9.79
C GLU A 37 7.37 -17.54 -10.32
N GLY A 38 6.74 -17.50 -11.50
CA GLY A 38 6.28 -16.28 -12.18
C GLY A 38 4.95 -15.78 -11.62
N GLY A 39 4.98 -15.27 -10.39
CA GLY A 39 3.84 -14.67 -9.70
C GLY A 39 3.84 -13.13 -9.69
N LEU A 40 3.11 -12.56 -8.73
CA LEU A 40 3.28 -11.16 -8.32
C LEU A 40 4.46 -11.07 -7.34
N PHE A 41 5.48 -10.29 -7.69
CA PHE A 41 6.66 -10.08 -6.85
C PHE A 41 6.31 -9.33 -5.56
N ALA A 42 7.16 -9.48 -4.56
CA ALA A 42 7.10 -8.75 -3.30
C ALA A 42 7.02 -7.23 -3.54
N HIS A 43 5.95 -6.60 -3.05
CA HIS A 43 5.72 -5.16 -3.22
C HIS A 43 4.76 -4.62 -2.15
N THR A 44 4.91 -3.34 -1.80
CA THR A 44 3.89 -2.60 -1.05
C THR A 44 2.90 -1.96 -2.00
N ASP A 45 1.62 -2.00 -1.65
CA ASP A 45 0.59 -1.25 -2.34
C ASP A 45 0.85 0.27 -2.26
N LYS A 46 0.60 0.96 -3.37
CA LYS A 46 0.64 2.43 -3.49
C LYS A 46 -0.70 3.12 -3.23
N PRO A 47 -1.86 2.49 -3.53
CA PRO A 47 -3.16 3.00 -3.13
C PRO A 47 -3.29 3.20 -1.63
N VAL A 48 -4.27 4.00 -1.20
CA VAL A 48 -4.48 4.30 0.23
C VAL A 48 -4.87 3.05 1.02
N SER A 49 -5.69 2.20 0.41
CA SER A 49 -6.03 0.88 0.94
C SER A 49 -6.44 -0.08 -0.16
N THR A 50 -6.41 -1.37 0.15
CA THR A 50 -6.77 -2.46 -0.75
C THR A 50 -7.64 -3.49 -0.04
N ILE A 51 -8.71 -3.92 -0.70
CA ILE A 51 -9.44 -5.12 -0.33
C ILE A 51 -9.00 -6.23 -1.29
N ILE A 52 -8.54 -7.36 -0.74
CA ILE A 52 -8.08 -8.52 -1.50
C ILE A 52 -8.97 -9.71 -1.16
N CYS A 53 -9.56 -10.31 -2.19
CA CYS A 53 -10.23 -11.59 -2.13
C CYS A 53 -9.49 -12.56 -3.04
N ASP A 54 -9.31 -13.81 -2.59
CA ASP A 54 -8.68 -14.85 -3.39
C ASP A 54 -9.60 -16.06 -3.55
N ASP A 55 -9.19 -16.98 -4.42
CA ASP A 55 -9.85 -18.26 -4.64
C ASP A 55 -9.43 -19.34 -3.63
N GLN A 56 -8.79 -18.96 -2.53
CA GLN A 56 -8.18 -19.84 -1.51
C GLN A 56 -7.03 -20.72 -2.02
N ILE A 57 -6.70 -20.65 -3.31
CA ILE A 57 -5.58 -21.36 -3.95
C ILE A 57 -4.38 -20.40 -4.09
N SER A 58 -4.65 -19.09 -4.14
CA SER A 58 -3.75 -18.06 -4.70
C SER A 58 -2.31 -17.98 -4.16
N GLY A 59 -2.05 -18.58 -3.01
CA GLY A 59 -0.73 -18.55 -2.40
C GLY A 59 -0.33 -17.14 -1.94
N LEU A 60 -1.30 -16.24 -1.75
CA LEU A 60 -1.09 -14.90 -1.22
C LEU A 60 -0.28 -14.96 0.08
N LYS A 61 0.82 -14.23 0.13
CA LYS A 61 1.63 -14.04 1.34
C LYS A 61 1.76 -12.57 1.68
N ILE A 62 1.86 -12.30 2.98
CA ILE A 62 2.24 -11.01 3.52
C ILE A 62 3.52 -11.14 4.33
N GLU A 63 4.36 -10.12 4.28
CA GLU A 63 5.52 -10.03 5.17
C GLU A 63 5.15 -9.35 6.49
N VAL A 64 5.47 -10.00 7.61
CA VAL A 64 5.32 -9.47 8.97
C VAL A 64 6.64 -9.66 9.72
N ASN A 65 7.27 -8.58 10.18
CA ASN A 65 8.54 -8.62 10.91
C ASN A 65 9.65 -9.42 10.20
N GLY A 66 9.78 -9.26 8.87
CA GLY A 66 10.76 -9.97 8.06
C GLY A 66 10.38 -11.42 7.72
N GLN A 67 9.21 -11.89 8.15
CA GLN A 67 8.75 -13.26 7.90
C GLN A 67 7.56 -13.28 6.95
N TRP A 68 7.63 -14.17 5.96
CA TRP A 68 6.57 -14.39 4.99
C TRP A 68 5.51 -15.34 5.53
N ILE A 69 4.29 -14.84 5.69
CA ILE A 69 3.14 -15.58 6.18
C ILE A 69 2.15 -15.78 5.05
N LYS A 70 1.79 -17.03 4.75
CA LYS A 70 0.72 -17.34 3.81
C LYS A 70 -0.62 -16.99 4.43
N LEU A 71 -1.42 -16.16 3.76
CA LEU A 71 -2.80 -15.89 4.15
C LEU A 71 -3.70 -17.05 3.71
N SER A 72 -4.56 -17.49 4.63
CA SER A 72 -5.59 -18.50 4.37
C SER A 72 -6.95 -17.85 4.65
N LEU A 73 -7.57 -17.29 3.61
CA LEU A 73 -8.86 -16.61 3.72
C LEU A 73 -10.01 -17.63 3.66
N SER A 74 -11.06 -17.41 4.45
CA SER A 74 -12.32 -18.14 4.30
C SER A 74 -13.12 -17.60 3.10
N PRO A 75 -14.07 -18.35 2.52
CA PRO A 75 -14.81 -17.91 1.33
C PRO A 75 -15.61 -16.61 1.52
N SER A 76 -15.91 -16.26 2.77
CA SER A 76 -16.63 -15.03 3.16
C SER A 76 -15.73 -14.00 3.82
N SER A 77 -14.40 -14.15 3.71
CA SER A 77 -13.42 -13.23 4.26
C SER A 77 -12.68 -12.51 3.15
N PHE A 78 -12.17 -11.33 3.47
CA PHE A 78 -11.28 -10.55 2.64
C PHE A 78 -10.10 -10.07 3.50
N CYS A 79 -8.97 -9.82 2.86
CA CYS A 79 -7.86 -9.12 3.48
C CYS A 79 -8.03 -7.62 3.20
N PHE A 80 -8.01 -6.80 4.25
CA PHE A 80 -7.97 -5.34 4.11
C PHE A 80 -6.58 -4.84 4.49
N VAL A 81 -5.91 -4.22 3.53
CA VAL A 81 -4.53 -3.72 3.65
C VAL A 81 -4.56 -2.21 3.67
N VAL A 82 -3.84 -1.61 4.64
CA VAL A 82 -3.72 -0.16 4.80
C VAL A 82 -2.26 0.22 5.02
N GLY A 83 -1.81 1.24 4.29
CA GLY A 83 -0.51 1.86 4.49
C GLY A 83 0.69 1.00 4.08
N LYS A 84 1.88 1.45 4.50
CA LYS A 84 3.18 0.79 4.29
C LYS A 84 3.31 -0.39 5.25
N SER A 85 2.67 -1.53 4.98
CA SER A 85 2.70 -2.61 5.99
C SER A 85 2.70 -4.05 5.50
N SER A 86 2.65 -4.32 4.19
CA SER A 86 2.86 -5.70 3.75
C SER A 86 3.39 -5.75 2.34
N GLN A 87 4.53 -6.39 2.17
CA GLN A 87 4.90 -6.90 0.86
C GLN A 87 3.95 -8.05 0.53
N ALA A 88 3.27 -7.98 -0.62
CA ALA A 88 2.41 -9.04 -1.09
C ALA A 88 3.10 -9.85 -2.19
N GLU A 89 3.08 -11.19 -2.06
CA GLU A 89 3.51 -12.13 -3.09
C GLU A 89 2.32 -13.04 -3.43
N ILE A 90 2.05 -13.28 -4.72
CA ILE A 90 1.01 -14.22 -5.18
C ILE A 90 1.66 -15.19 -6.15
N LYS A 91 1.51 -16.50 -5.93
CA LYS A 91 2.19 -17.52 -6.73
C LYS A 91 1.30 -18.15 -7.81
N THR A 92 0.03 -18.39 -7.51
CA THR A 92 -0.93 -19.05 -8.40
C THR A 92 -2.34 -18.51 -8.15
N GLY A 93 -3.36 -19.07 -8.80
CA GLY A 93 -4.77 -18.81 -8.48
C GLY A 93 -5.32 -17.47 -8.97
N ILE A 94 -6.55 -17.19 -8.55
CA ILE A 94 -7.34 -16.02 -8.93
C ILE A 94 -7.41 -15.07 -7.74
N VAL A 95 -7.14 -13.79 -8.00
CA VAL A 95 -7.23 -12.73 -7.02
C VAL A 95 -8.05 -11.57 -7.57
N LEU A 96 -9.01 -11.12 -6.78
CA LEU A 96 -9.74 -9.87 -6.97
C LEU A 96 -9.21 -8.85 -5.98
N ALA A 97 -8.69 -7.73 -6.48
CA ALA A 97 -8.23 -6.62 -5.66
C ALA A 97 -9.02 -5.36 -5.98
N ALA A 98 -9.53 -4.68 -4.96
CA ALA A 98 -10.18 -3.38 -5.07
C ALA A 98 -9.34 -2.33 -4.33
N PHE A 99 -8.85 -1.34 -5.07
CA PHE A 99 -7.93 -0.32 -4.59
C PHE A 99 -8.64 1.01 -4.42
N ALA A 100 -8.46 1.65 -3.26
CA ALA A 100 -8.90 3.01 -3.02
C ALA A 100 -7.84 4.01 -3.53
N ILE A 101 -8.13 4.65 -4.67
CA ILE A 101 -7.23 5.58 -5.36
C ILE A 101 -7.75 7.00 -5.14
N PRO A 102 -6.98 7.90 -4.52
CA PRO A 102 -7.32 9.32 -4.48
C PRO A 102 -7.62 9.87 -5.88
N VAL A 103 -8.63 10.75 -5.98
CA VAL A 103 -8.93 11.42 -7.26
C VAL A 103 -7.73 12.24 -7.73
N GLU A 104 -7.58 12.38 -9.05
CA GLU A 104 -6.53 13.21 -9.65
C GLU A 104 -6.56 14.65 -9.10
N GLY A 105 -5.38 15.22 -8.84
CA GLY A 105 -5.23 16.52 -8.19
C GLY A 105 -5.34 16.48 -6.65
N THR A 106 -5.52 15.30 -6.05
CA THR A 106 -5.52 15.17 -4.59
C THR A 106 -4.11 15.37 -4.05
N ILE A 107 -3.95 16.40 -3.22
CA ILE A 107 -2.76 16.61 -2.41
C ILE A 107 -2.85 15.79 -1.12
N ILE A 108 -1.92 14.85 -0.96
CA ILE A 108 -1.72 14.09 0.27
C ILE A 108 -0.94 14.96 1.26
N LYS A 109 -1.48 15.05 2.48
CA LYS A 109 -0.95 15.87 3.57
C LYS A 109 -0.92 15.06 4.85
N THR A 110 0.05 15.36 5.71
CA THR A 110 0.01 14.83 7.08
C THR A 110 -1.06 15.62 7.85
N PRO A 111 -2.05 14.97 8.49
CA PRO A 111 -3.04 15.65 9.31
C PRO A 111 -2.33 16.42 10.43
N LYS A 112 -2.68 17.70 10.62
CA LYS A 112 -1.97 18.57 11.58
C LYS A 112 -2.12 18.08 13.02
N GLU A 113 -3.21 17.40 13.29
CA GLU A 113 -3.54 16.73 14.55
C GLU A 113 -2.58 15.59 14.91
N LEU A 114 -1.85 15.06 13.93
CA LEU A 114 -0.86 14.00 14.10
C LEU A 114 0.58 14.53 14.05
N ILE A 115 0.77 15.85 14.03
CA ILE A 115 2.07 16.50 14.02
C ILE A 115 2.29 17.18 15.37
N ASP A 116 3.31 16.73 16.09
CA ASP A 116 3.75 17.31 17.36
C ASP A 116 5.28 17.22 17.52
N GLU A 117 5.81 17.63 18.67
CA GLU A 117 7.26 17.57 18.93
C GLU A 117 7.82 16.14 18.97
N GLN A 118 7.01 15.17 19.37
CA GLN A 118 7.39 13.75 19.40
C GLN A 118 7.21 13.07 18.03
N HIS A 119 6.27 13.56 17.22
CA HIS A 119 5.89 13.05 15.91
C HIS A 119 5.97 14.17 14.85
N PRO A 120 7.18 14.61 14.46
CA PRO A 120 7.32 15.65 13.46
C PRO A 120 6.87 15.17 12.08
N GLN A 121 6.48 16.11 11.23
CA GLN A 121 6.16 15.83 9.83
C GLN A 121 7.37 15.20 9.13
N LEU A 122 7.18 14.02 8.54
CA LEU A 122 8.25 13.27 7.85
C LEU A 122 8.27 13.48 6.34
N TYR A 123 7.12 13.82 5.76
CA TYR A 123 6.92 13.93 4.32
C TYR A 123 6.36 15.31 3.97
N LYS A 124 6.86 15.91 2.88
CA LYS A 124 6.25 17.11 2.30
C LYS A 124 4.86 16.79 1.78
N ASP A 125 4.00 17.80 1.65
CA ASP A 125 2.73 17.65 0.92
C ASP A 125 3.03 17.31 -0.56
N PHE A 126 2.27 16.38 -1.14
CA PHE A 126 2.50 15.95 -2.52
C PHE A 126 1.21 15.54 -3.24
N ASP A 127 1.20 15.66 -4.57
CA ASP A 127 0.10 15.12 -5.39
C ASP A 127 0.17 13.59 -5.46
N PHE A 128 -0.93 12.91 -5.17
CA PHE A 128 -0.98 11.45 -5.15
C PHE A 128 -0.61 10.84 -6.50
N MET A 129 -1.08 11.40 -7.61
CA MET A 129 -0.84 10.85 -8.95
C MET A 129 0.60 11.06 -9.38
N ASP A 130 1.25 12.16 -8.99
CA ASP A 130 2.69 12.34 -9.20
C ASP A 130 3.50 11.24 -8.50
N PHE A 131 3.17 10.94 -7.23
CA PHE A 131 3.79 9.83 -6.51
C PHE A 131 3.49 8.47 -7.17
N PHE A 132 2.24 8.24 -7.55
CA PHE A 132 1.80 6.97 -8.14
C PHE A 132 2.57 6.71 -9.44
N LEU A 133 2.66 7.70 -10.34
CA LEU A 133 3.41 7.58 -11.59
C LEU A 133 4.92 7.43 -11.34
N TYR A 134 5.48 8.19 -10.40
CA TYR A 134 6.87 8.03 -9.98
C TYR A 134 7.15 6.60 -9.51
N ALA A 135 6.28 6.01 -8.69
CA ALA A 135 6.50 4.70 -8.10
C ALA A 135 6.59 3.55 -9.12
N PHE A 136 6.03 3.73 -10.33
CA PHE A 136 6.10 2.78 -11.46
C PHE A 136 7.04 3.23 -12.59
N SER A 137 7.72 4.36 -12.43
CA SER A 137 8.67 4.91 -13.42
C SER A 137 10.03 4.18 -13.41
N ASP A 138 10.80 4.31 -14.50
CA ASP A 138 12.15 3.74 -14.62
C ASP A 138 13.10 4.15 -13.48
N PRO A 139 13.19 5.43 -13.06
CA PRO A 139 14.02 5.85 -11.93
C PRO A 139 13.72 5.12 -10.63
N ALA A 140 12.45 4.77 -10.38
CA ALA A 140 12.04 4.11 -9.15
C ALA A 140 12.19 2.57 -9.20
N LYS A 141 12.52 1.96 -10.35
CA LYS A 141 12.61 0.50 -10.48
C LYS A 141 13.67 -0.13 -9.57
N HIS A 142 14.74 0.61 -9.29
CA HIS A 142 15.85 0.14 -8.45
C HIS A 142 15.66 0.46 -6.96
N ILE A 143 14.59 1.17 -6.59
CA ILE A 143 14.27 1.51 -5.21
C ILE A 143 13.33 0.44 -4.68
N ASP A 144 13.63 -0.07 -3.48
CA ASP A 144 12.75 -0.97 -2.76
C ASP A 144 11.32 -0.42 -2.73
N SER A 145 10.32 -1.29 -2.92
CA SER A 145 8.93 -0.84 -3.06
C SER A 145 8.48 -0.05 -1.83
N GLY A 146 8.87 -0.45 -0.62
CA GLY A 146 8.55 0.24 0.61
C GLY A 146 9.22 1.61 0.74
N GLU A 147 10.35 1.83 0.08
CA GLU A 147 11.14 3.06 0.20
C GLU A 147 10.79 4.16 -0.82
N LYS A 148 9.97 3.84 -1.83
CA LYS A 148 9.60 4.81 -2.88
C LYS A 148 8.91 6.07 -2.35
N LEU A 149 8.06 5.95 -1.32
CA LEU A 149 7.41 7.13 -0.73
C LEU A 149 8.43 8.04 -0.05
N HIS A 150 9.38 7.45 0.66
CA HIS A 150 10.47 8.18 1.29
C HIS A 150 11.34 8.87 0.22
N ALA A 151 11.78 8.14 -0.79
CA ALA A 151 12.55 8.71 -1.90
C ALA A 151 11.83 9.88 -2.62
N PHE A 152 10.50 9.84 -2.70
CA PHE A 152 9.70 10.86 -3.38
C PHE A 152 9.41 12.10 -2.53
N ALA A 153 9.05 11.89 -1.26
CA ALA A 153 8.43 12.92 -0.43
C ALA A 153 9.13 13.21 0.90
N SER A 154 10.22 12.52 1.26
CA SER A 154 10.90 12.76 2.53
C SER A 154 11.34 14.22 2.66
N LEU A 155 11.07 14.81 3.82
CA LEU A 155 11.76 16.03 4.22
C LEU A 155 13.20 15.67 4.59
N SER A 156 14.18 16.45 4.11
CA SER A 156 15.57 16.30 4.57
C SER A 156 15.63 16.37 6.09
N PRO A 157 16.57 15.68 6.76
CA PRO A 157 16.72 15.79 8.21
C PRO A 157 16.83 17.28 8.58
N GLN A 158 16.00 17.73 9.51
CA GLN A 158 16.27 19.02 10.15
C GLN A 158 17.59 18.82 10.91
N ILE A 159 18.66 19.41 10.38
CA ILE A 159 19.92 19.52 11.11
C ILE A 159 19.56 20.37 12.33
N SER A 160 19.47 19.73 13.49
CA SER A 160 19.41 20.44 14.76
C SER A 160 20.75 21.17 14.91
N ASN A 161 20.70 22.51 14.89
CA ASN A 161 21.81 23.36 15.30
C ASN A 161 21.97 23.32 16.82
#